data_AF-A0A6H1TVD4-F1
#
_entry.id   AF-A0A6H1TVD4-F1
#
_cell.length_a   1.000
_cell.length_b   1.000
_cell.length_c   1.000
_cell.angle_alpha   90.00
_cell.angle_beta   90.00
_cell.angle_gamma   90.00
#
_symmetry.space_group_name_H-M   'P 1'
#
loop_
_entity.id
_entity.type
_entity.pdbx_description
1 polymer ?
#
loop_
_entity_poly.entity_id
_entity_poly.type
_entity_poly.pdbx_seq_one_letter_code
_entity_poly.pdbx_strand_id
1 'polypeptide(L)'
;MSATTQNIESQVHVMMLIEGGHQCELSLSFDSPLLLELLEALQNRSQGETENNRLFQIPVDEGRSMLYFPSHSIVAIATDPPLTFGETGELKEMTQMVQSPPEPTPTPQAETPQIQAQSTADPNSSNGPVLIESRYFQIENFLTPKEHNRLLNYVLNKKSEFVQSTVSSGDPEYRKSLLLFYFEDFAELIQARLKQNFSTICKELGIGEFPISQIETQITAHNDGHYYKAHNDNGDEKTATRAISYVYYFNREPKQFSGGELKIYDSWKHNESYYTMAAESSKVVQPYNNSIVFFSSSCCHEVQPVRCSSNDFADSRFTLNGWIRY
;
A
#
# COMPACT_ATOMS: atom_id res chain seq x y z
N MET A 1 -50.70 8.51 22.86
CA MET A 1 -49.96 7.40 22.23
C MET A 1 -48.59 7.95 21.90
N SER A 2 -47.58 7.50 22.65
CA SER A 2 -46.20 7.99 22.52
C SER A 2 -45.60 7.52 21.20
N ALA A 3 -44.91 8.44 20.53
CA ALA A 3 -44.06 8.11 19.39
C ALA A 3 -42.94 7.19 19.88
N THR A 4 -42.92 5.96 19.35
CA THR A 4 -41.82 5.03 19.55
C THR A 4 -40.66 5.51 18.68
N THR A 5 -39.69 6.20 19.28
CA THR A 5 -38.39 6.43 18.66
C THR A 5 -37.77 5.07 18.39
N GLN A 6 -37.70 4.66 17.13
CA GLN A 6 -36.91 3.50 16.72
C GLN A 6 -35.44 3.86 16.97
N ASN A 7 -34.89 3.32 18.05
CA ASN A 7 -33.45 3.29 18.29
C ASN A 7 -32.87 2.37 17.21
N ILE A 8 -32.33 2.94 16.15
CA ILE A 8 -31.55 2.18 15.17
C ILE A 8 -30.18 2.02 15.84
N GLU A 9 -29.87 0.82 16.32
CA GLU A 9 -28.49 0.43 16.61
C GLU A 9 -27.72 0.44 15.28
N SER A 10 -27.29 1.61 14.80
CA SER A 10 -26.44 1.69 13.62
C SER A 10 -25.06 1.14 14.00
N GLN A 11 -24.65 0.10 13.29
CA GLN A 11 -23.29 -0.41 13.34
C GLN A 11 -22.43 0.50 12.46
N VAL A 12 -21.25 0.82 12.96
CA VAL A 12 -20.21 1.59 12.29
C VAL A 12 -19.03 0.65 12.08
N HIS A 13 -18.66 0.44 10.83
CA HIS A 13 -17.42 -0.20 10.47
C HIS A 13 -16.28 0.81 10.60
N VAL A 14 -15.29 0.49 11.42
CA VAL A 14 -14.16 1.36 11.75
C VAL A 14 -12.90 0.68 11.29
N MET A 15 -12.21 1.31 10.35
CA MET A 15 -10.86 0.92 9.94
C MET A 15 -9.88 1.89 10.58
N MET A 16 -8.99 1.35 11.41
CA MET A 16 -7.88 2.10 11.98
C MET A 16 -6.61 1.78 11.21
N LEU A 17 -5.95 2.81 10.70
CA LEU A 17 -4.56 2.72 10.27
C LEU A 17 -3.69 3.00 11.49
N ILE A 18 -2.89 2.00 11.87
CA ILE A 18 -1.95 2.07 12.97
C ILE A 18 -0.54 2.20 12.39
N GLU A 19 0.35 2.89 13.11
CA GLU A 19 1.75 3.06 12.74
C GLU A 19 2.40 1.72 12.36
N GLY A 20 3.28 1.78 11.38
CA GLY A 20 3.89 0.59 10.80
C GLY A 20 2.99 -0.15 9.81
N GLY A 21 1.98 0.52 9.24
CA GLY A 21 1.15 -0.01 8.16
C GLY A 21 0.14 -1.08 8.62
N HIS A 22 -0.02 -1.24 9.93
CA HIS A 22 -1.00 -2.17 10.50
C HIS A 22 -2.40 -1.59 10.33
N GLN A 23 -3.34 -2.46 10.05
CA GLN A 23 -4.75 -2.09 9.91
C GLN A 23 -5.56 -2.93 10.87
N CYS A 24 -6.53 -2.31 11.54
CA CYS A 24 -7.45 -2.99 12.43
C CYS A 24 -8.87 -2.57 12.08
N GLU A 25 -9.70 -3.56 11.77
CA GLU A 25 -11.13 -3.39 11.54
C GLU A 25 -11.92 -3.72 12.81
N LEU A 26 -12.90 -2.88 13.10
CA LEU A 26 -13.83 -3.05 14.21
C LEU A 26 -15.25 -2.79 13.71
N SER A 27 -16.19 -3.62 14.12
CA SER A 27 -17.62 -3.31 14.03
C SER A 27 -18.06 -2.80 15.39
N LEU A 28 -18.32 -1.50 15.49
CA LEU A 28 -18.70 -0.83 16.72
C LEU A 28 -20.11 -0.26 16.56
N SER A 29 -20.91 -0.21 17.62
CA SER A 29 -22.12 0.60 17.61
C SER A 29 -21.76 2.09 17.45
N PHE A 30 -22.61 2.88 16.81
CA PHE A 30 -22.46 4.34 16.73
C PHE A 30 -22.27 5.00 18.11
N ASP A 31 -22.95 4.48 19.14
CA ASP A 31 -22.84 4.97 20.52
C ASP A 31 -21.70 4.30 21.31
N SER A 32 -20.80 3.58 20.63
CA SER A 32 -19.69 2.87 21.27
C SER A 32 -18.71 3.84 21.93
N PRO A 33 -18.43 3.71 23.24
CA PRO A 33 -17.38 4.50 23.89
C PRO A 33 -16.02 4.31 23.21
N LEU A 34 -15.74 3.10 22.71
CA LEU A 34 -14.49 2.82 22.01
C LEU A 34 -14.36 3.63 20.70
N LEU A 35 -15.47 3.82 19.95
CA LEU A 35 -15.45 4.62 18.72
C LEU A 35 -15.09 6.08 19.02
N LEU A 36 -15.71 6.66 20.06
CA LEU A 36 -15.41 8.02 20.50
C LEU A 36 -13.96 8.14 20.98
N GLU A 37 -13.49 7.22 21.82
CA GLU A 37 -12.11 7.23 22.32
C GLU A 37 -11.07 7.16 21.20
N LEU A 38 -11.33 6.39 20.15
CA LEU A 38 -10.46 6.28 18.98
C LEU A 38 -10.40 7.59 18.18
N LEU A 39 -11.55 8.23 17.95
CA LEU A 39 -11.64 9.52 17.24
C LEU A 39 -11.01 10.66 18.06
N GLU A 40 -11.23 10.69 19.37
CA GLU A 40 -10.57 11.62 20.30
C GLU A 40 -9.05 11.45 20.27
N ALA A 41 -8.56 10.20 20.32
CA ALA A 41 -7.13 9.92 20.23
C ALA A 41 -6.50 10.47 18.93
N LEU A 42 -7.20 10.33 17.80
CA LEU A 42 -6.76 10.89 16.52
C LEU A 42 -6.79 12.43 16.52
N GLN A 43 -7.83 13.03 17.10
CA GLN A 43 -7.96 14.49 17.19
C GLN A 43 -6.86 15.10 18.08
N ASN A 44 -6.63 14.55 19.26
CA ASN A 44 -5.58 15.01 20.19
C ASN A 44 -4.19 14.97 19.54
N ARG A 45 -3.92 13.89 18.77
CA ARG A 45 -2.69 13.77 17.98
C ARG A 45 -2.58 14.87 16.92
N SER A 46 -3.67 15.18 16.21
CA SER A 46 -3.68 16.27 15.22
C SER A 46 -3.39 17.65 15.83
N GLN A 47 -3.73 17.84 17.11
CA GLN A 47 -3.48 19.08 17.86
C GLN A 47 -2.10 19.12 18.54
N GLY A 48 -1.29 18.07 18.39
CA GLY A 48 0.05 17.97 18.97
C GLY A 48 0.07 17.64 20.46
N GLU A 49 -1.06 17.21 21.04
CA GLU A 49 -1.12 16.78 22.43
C GLU A 49 -0.48 15.39 22.58
N THR A 50 0.58 15.30 23.38
CA THR A 50 1.34 14.06 23.60
C THR A 50 1.24 13.51 25.02
N GLU A 51 0.60 14.25 25.93
CA GLU A 51 0.47 13.85 27.34
C GLU A 51 -0.60 12.78 27.56
N ASN A 52 -1.57 12.65 26.66
CA ASN A 52 -2.70 11.71 26.77
C ASN A 52 -2.43 10.37 26.05
N ASN A 53 -1.31 9.72 26.40
CA ASN A 53 -0.91 8.43 25.83
C ASN A 53 -1.63 7.28 26.56
N ARG A 54 -2.69 6.74 25.93
CA ARG A 54 -3.48 5.62 26.44
C ARG A 54 -3.10 4.34 25.69
N LEU A 55 -3.03 3.22 26.40
CA LEU A 55 -2.98 1.90 25.78
C LEU A 55 -4.38 1.43 25.40
N PHE A 56 -4.66 1.31 24.10
CA PHE A 56 -5.85 0.63 23.60
C PHE A 56 -5.69 -0.88 23.78
N GLN A 57 -6.78 -1.53 24.21
CA GLN A 57 -6.87 -2.97 24.42
C GLN A 57 -8.17 -3.42 23.76
N ILE A 58 -8.07 -3.82 22.51
CA ILE A 58 -9.26 -4.05 21.69
C ILE A 58 -9.38 -5.55 21.42
N PRO A 59 -10.48 -6.20 21.84
CA PRO A 59 -10.71 -7.58 21.49
C PRO A 59 -10.90 -7.71 19.97
N VAL A 60 -10.17 -8.64 19.37
CA VAL A 60 -10.21 -8.98 17.94
C VAL A 60 -10.52 -10.47 17.78
N ASP A 61 -10.81 -10.92 16.56
CA ASP A 61 -11.15 -12.32 16.24
C ASP A 61 -12.30 -12.89 17.09
N GLU A 62 -13.40 -12.12 17.22
CA GLU A 62 -14.56 -12.45 18.05
C GLU A 62 -14.20 -12.63 19.54
N GLY A 63 -13.19 -11.91 20.03
CA GLY A 63 -12.74 -11.95 21.41
C GLY A 63 -11.77 -13.08 21.74
N ARG A 64 -11.28 -13.81 20.73
CA ARG A 64 -10.24 -14.86 20.91
C ARG A 64 -8.84 -14.29 21.07
N SER A 65 -8.63 -13.03 20.70
CA SER A 65 -7.34 -12.36 20.83
C SER A 65 -7.52 -10.89 21.17
N MET A 66 -6.45 -10.26 21.63
CA MET A 66 -6.44 -8.87 22.09
C MET A 66 -5.38 -8.10 21.31
N LEU A 67 -5.79 -6.99 20.71
CA LEU A 67 -4.91 -6.04 20.05
C LEU A 67 -4.53 -4.93 21.06
N TYR A 68 -3.22 -4.71 21.22
CA TYR A 68 -2.67 -3.70 22.12
C TYR A 68 -1.86 -2.67 21.33
N PHE A 69 -2.20 -1.39 21.43
CA PHE A 69 -1.41 -0.31 20.83
C PHE A 69 -1.61 1.01 21.57
N PRO A 70 -0.59 1.88 21.61
CA PRO A 70 -0.73 3.20 22.21
C PRO A 70 -1.56 4.13 21.31
N SER A 71 -2.27 5.08 21.91
CA SER A 71 -3.15 6.02 21.20
C SER A 71 -2.42 6.83 20.14
N HIS A 72 -1.17 7.20 20.39
CA HIS A 72 -0.36 7.95 19.42
C HIS A 72 -0.05 7.17 18.14
N SER A 73 -0.20 5.84 18.15
CA SER A 73 0.03 5.03 16.95
C SER A 73 -1.15 5.02 16.00
N ILE A 74 -2.27 5.67 16.32
CA ILE A 74 -3.37 5.85 15.37
C ILE A 74 -2.94 6.91 14.33
N VAL A 75 -2.87 6.48 13.08
CA VAL A 75 -2.51 7.31 11.92
C VAL A 75 -3.75 7.89 11.26
N ALA A 76 -4.76 7.06 11.04
CA ALA A 76 -6.01 7.46 10.43
C ALA A 76 -7.14 6.56 10.91
N ILE A 77 -8.36 7.07 10.86
CA ILE A 77 -9.59 6.31 11.08
C ILE A 77 -10.50 6.58 9.90
N ALA A 78 -10.97 5.52 9.26
CA ALA A 78 -12.05 5.58 8.28
C ALA A 78 -13.29 4.91 8.89
N THR A 79 -14.46 5.54 8.72
CA THR A 79 -15.73 5.04 9.23
C THR A 79 -16.72 4.84 8.08
N ASP A 80 -17.53 3.79 8.19
CA ASP A 80 -18.70 3.56 7.35
C ASP A 80 -19.90 3.24 8.27
N PRO A 81 -20.98 4.05 8.31
CA PRO A 81 -21.22 5.22 7.46
C PRO A 81 -20.20 6.37 7.69
N PRO A 82 -20.09 7.34 6.77
CA PRO A 82 -19.22 8.49 6.94
C PRO A 82 -19.66 9.31 8.15
N LEU A 83 -18.74 9.44 9.12
CA LEU A 83 -18.96 10.19 10.35
C LEU A 83 -18.17 11.50 10.34
N THR A 84 -18.75 12.51 10.97
CA THR A 84 -18.08 13.76 11.30
C THR A 84 -17.90 13.87 12.80
N PHE A 85 -16.72 14.32 13.20
CA PHE A 85 -16.34 14.51 14.58
C PHE A 85 -15.91 15.98 14.78
N GLY A 86 -16.68 16.74 15.54
CA GLY A 86 -16.50 18.18 15.71
C GLY A 86 -15.46 18.55 16.79
N GLU A 87 -15.05 19.82 16.83
CA GLU A 87 -14.17 20.37 17.88
C GLU A 87 -14.74 20.25 19.31
N THR A 88 -16.05 20.01 19.44
CA THR A 88 -16.75 19.82 20.72
C THR A 88 -16.90 18.35 21.13
N GLY A 89 -16.33 17.40 20.39
CA GLY A 89 -16.39 15.96 20.69
C GLY A 89 -17.72 15.28 20.32
N GLU A 90 -18.58 15.94 19.54
CA GLU A 90 -19.86 15.35 19.09
C GLU A 90 -19.68 14.55 17.79
N LEU A 91 -20.24 13.34 17.76
CA LEU A 91 -20.27 12.45 16.59
C LEU A 91 -21.59 12.63 15.81
N LYS A 92 -21.52 12.82 14.49
CA LYS A 92 -22.70 12.98 13.61
C LYS A 92 -22.51 12.21 12.31
N GLU A 93 -23.50 11.41 11.91
CA GLU A 93 -23.55 10.79 10.58
C GLU A 93 -23.76 11.87 9.50
N MET A 94 -23.02 11.79 8.39
CA MET A 94 -23.27 12.65 7.23
C MET A 94 -24.47 12.16 6.43
N THR A 95 -25.63 12.82 6.58
CA THR A 95 -26.79 12.58 5.72
C THR A 95 -26.63 13.37 4.39
N GLN A 96 -26.30 12.64 3.32
CA GLN A 96 -26.31 13.04 1.88
C GLN A 96 -25.30 14.09 1.37
N MET A 97 -24.32 13.62 0.59
CA MET A 97 -23.85 14.28 -0.64
C MET A 97 -23.79 13.25 -1.79
N VAL A 98 -24.94 12.86 -2.31
CA VAL A 98 -25.04 12.30 -3.67
C VAL A 98 -25.89 13.28 -4.46
N GLN A 99 -25.24 14.23 -5.13
CA GLN A 99 -25.91 14.97 -6.20
C GLN A 99 -26.05 14.02 -7.38
N SER A 100 -27.29 13.66 -7.71
CA SER A 100 -27.62 12.89 -8.91
C SER A 100 -27.05 13.59 -10.16
N PRO A 101 -26.53 12.86 -11.16
CA PRO A 101 -26.16 13.46 -12.44
C PRO A 101 -27.40 14.07 -13.11
N PRO A 102 -27.26 15.15 -13.91
CA PRO A 102 -28.39 15.71 -14.64
C PRO A 102 -28.93 14.70 -15.66
N GLU A 103 -30.26 14.57 -15.72
CA GLU A 103 -30.97 13.68 -16.65
C GLU A 103 -30.57 13.91 -18.11
N PRO A 104 -30.43 12.84 -18.93
CA PRO A 104 -30.21 12.98 -20.36
C PRO A 104 -31.52 13.33 -21.09
N THR A 105 -31.44 14.33 -21.96
CA THR A 105 -32.50 14.78 -22.89
C THR A 105 -32.98 13.65 -23.81
N PRO A 106 -34.29 13.50 -24.10
CA PRO A 106 -34.80 12.36 -24.84
C PRO A 106 -34.56 12.51 -26.35
N THR A 107 -34.03 11.46 -26.97
CA THR A 107 -33.95 11.29 -28.44
C THR A 107 -34.75 10.03 -28.84
N PRO A 108 -35.42 9.98 -30.00
CA PRO A 108 -36.57 9.10 -30.22
C PRO A 108 -36.23 7.61 -30.42
N GLN A 109 -37.21 6.80 -30.04
CA GLN A 109 -37.29 5.34 -30.07
C GLN A 109 -36.81 4.69 -31.37
N ALA A 110 -35.98 3.65 -31.23
CA ALA A 110 -35.86 2.56 -32.19
C ALA A 110 -36.18 1.25 -31.45
N GLU A 111 -37.15 0.50 -31.98
CA GLU A 111 -37.64 -0.77 -31.45
C GLU A 111 -36.57 -1.87 -31.53
N THR A 112 -36.44 -2.68 -30.47
CA THR A 112 -35.80 -4.00 -30.51
C THR A 112 -36.28 -4.83 -29.29
N PRO A 113 -36.28 -6.17 -29.35
CA PRO A 113 -37.39 -7.00 -28.89
C PRO A 113 -37.25 -7.43 -27.43
N GLN A 114 -38.39 -7.62 -26.76
CA GLN A 114 -38.49 -8.19 -25.42
C GLN A 114 -37.92 -9.61 -25.37
N ILE A 115 -36.74 -9.76 -24.75
CA ILE A 115 -36.31 -11.02 -24.15
C ILE A 115 -36.61 -10.91 -22.65
N GLN A 116 -37.53 -11.74 -22.17
CA GLN A 116 -37.80 -11.92 -20.74
C GLN A 116 -36.54 -12.46 -20.05
N ALA A 117 -35.83 -11.59 -19.33
CA ALA A 117 -34.82 -12.03 -18.38
C ALA A 117 -35.54 -12.56 -17.13
N GLN A 118 -35.64 -13.89 -17.05
CA GLN A 118 -35.92 -14.57 -15.80
C GLN A 118 -34.77 -14.26 -14.83
N SER A 119 -35.14 -13.64 -13.70
CA SER A 119 -34.33 -13.55 -12.50
C SER A 119 -33.94 -14.96 -12.04
N THR A 120 -32.70 -15.35 -12.30
CA THR A 120 -32.00 -16.36 -11.50
C THR A 120 -30.97 -15.62 -10.68
N ALA A 121 -31.40 -15.11 -9.52
CA ALA A 121 -30.50 -14.71 -8.46
C ALA A 121 -29.62 -15.93 -8.12
N ASP A 122 -28.32 -15.77 -8.27
CA ASP A 122 -27.33 -16.78 -7.89
C ASP A 122 -27.33 -16.88 -6.34
N PRO A 123 -27.62 -18.04 -5.74
CA PRO A 123 -27.76 -18.17 -4.29
C PRO A 123 -26.41 -18.19 -3.54
N ASN A 124 -25.32 -17.82 -4.21
CA ASN A 124 -23.95 -17.82 -3.68
C ASN A 124 -23.27 -16.43 -3.75
N SER A 125 -24.02 -15.34 -3.60
CA SER A 125 -23.41 -14.05 -3.28
C SER A 125 -22.89 -14.11 -1.84
N SER A 126 -21.64 -14.54 -1.66
CA SER A 126 -20.96 -14.40 -0.38
C SER A 126 -20.68 -12.92 -0.15
N ASN A 127 -21.37 -12.29 0.82
CA ASN A 127 -21.05 -10.97 1.35
C ASN A 127 -19.69 -10.92 2.10
N GLY A 128 -18.76 -11.81 1.78
CA GLY A 128 -17.44 -11.92 2.42
C GLY A 128 -16.34 -11.21 1.62
N PRO A 129 -15.17 -10.99 2.23
CA PRO A 129 -14.02 -10.43 1.54
C PRO A 129 -13.60 -11.30 0.36
N VAL A 130 -13.32 -10.63 -0.76
CA VAL A 130 -12.81 -11.24 -1.99
C VAL A 130 -11.30 -11.22 -1.95
N LEU A 131 -10.68 -12.38 -2.18
CA LEU A 131 -9.23 -12.46 -2.35
C LEU A 131 -8.85 -11.94 -3.74
N ILE A 132 -8.00 -10.92 -3.76
CA ILE A 132 -7.36 -10.36 -4.95
C ILE A 132 -5.94 -10.88 -4.98
N GLU A 133 -5.66 -11.76 -5.93
CA GLU A 133 -4.30 -12.22 -6.15
C GLU A 133 -3.40 -11.07 -6.59
N SER A 134 -2.26 -10.93 -5.90
CA SER A 134 -1.19 -10.03 -6.29
C SER A 134 -0.70 -10.36 -7.70
N ARG A 135 -0.42 -9.36 -8.53
CA ARG A 135 0.21 -9.57 -9.85
C ARG A 135 1.55 -8.87 -9.87
N TYR A 136 2.52 -9.55 -10.45
CA TYR A 136 3.81 -8.95 -10.76
C TYR A 136 4.24 -9.34 -12.16
N PHE A 137 5.07 -8.49 -12.76
CA PHE A 137 5.71 -8.75 -14.05
C PHE A 137 7.21 -8.56 -13.89
N GLN A 138 8.00 -9.57 -14.25
CA GLN A 138 9.45 -9.52 -14.15
C GLN A 138 10.09 -9.63 -15.54
N ILE A 139 11.06 -8.75 -15.81
CA ILE A 139 11.86 -8.76 -17.04
C ILE A 139 13.31 -9.00 -16.65
N GLU A 140 13.89 -10.08 -17.15
CA GLU A 140 15.32 -10.35 -17.03
C GLU A 140 16.12 -9.65 -18.13
N ASN A 141 17.40 -9.40 -17.87
CA ASN A 141 18.31 -8.69 -18.77
C ASN A 141 17.79 -7.30 -19.17
N PHE A 142 17.21 -6.57 -18.21
CA PHE A 142 16.52 -5.31 -18.48
C PHE A 142 17.47 -4.21 -18.98
N LEU A 143 18.68 -4.14 -18.41
CA LEU A 143 19.76 -3.32 -18.93
C LEU A 143 20.69 -4.16 -19.80
N THR A 144 21.33 -3.54 -20.79
CA THR A 144 22.41 -4.21 -21.51
C THR A 144 23.56 -4.54 -20.55
N PRO A 145 24.38 -5.57 -20.83
CA PRO A 145 25.53 -5.89 -19.99
C PRO A 145 26.48 -4.70 -19.75
N LYS A 146 26.61 -3.80 -20.73
CA LYS A 146 27.43 -2.60 -20.61
C LYS A 146 26.81 -1.58 -19.64
N GLU A 147 25.51 -1.34 -19.72
CA GLU A 147 24.78 -0.44 -18.82
C GLU A 147 24.75 -0.98 -17.39
N HIS A 148 24.50 -2.28 -17.21
CA HIS A 148 24.55 -2.96 -15.90
C HIS A 148 25.92 -2.82 -15.24
N ASN A 149 27.01 -3.13 -15.96
CA ASN A 149 28.37 -2.96 -15.43
C ASN A 149 28.70 -1.50 -15.11
N ARG A 150 28.22 -0.55 -15.93
CA ARG A 150 28.40 0.89 -15.67
C ARG A 150 27.67 1.30 -14.39
N LEU A 151 26.45 0.81 -14.17
CA LEU A 151 25.67 1.07 -12.95
C LEU A 151 26.36 0.49 -11.72
N LEU A 152 26.80 -0.77 -11.78
CA LEU A 152 27.51 -1.39 -10.66
C LEU A 152 28.75 -0.57 -10.28
N ASN A 153 29.62 -0.25 -11.25
CA ASN A 153 30.82 0.54 -10.99
C ASN A 153 30.49 1.94 -10.45
N TYR A 154 29.44 2.59 -10.97
CA TYR A 154 28.97 3.88 -10.45
C TYR A 154 28.62 3.79 -8.97
N VAL A 155 27.83 2.79 -8.59
CA VAL A 155 27.35 2.61 -7.21
C VAL A 155 28.51 2.31 -6.26
N LEU A 156 29.47 1.49 -6.69
CA LEU A 156 30.67 1.18 -5.91
C LEU A 156 31.53 2.43 -5.65
N ASN A 157 31.70 3.29 -6.66
CA ASN A 157 32.45 4.56 -6.51
C ASN A 157 31.71 5.58 -5.64
N LYS A 158 30.41 5.41 -5.43
CA LYS A 158 29.54 6.28 -4.63
C LYS A 158 29.31 5.77 -3.22
N LYS A 159 30.01 4.72 -2.77
CA LYS A 159 29.85 4.10 -1.44
C LYS A 159 29.77 5.10 -0.28
N SER A 160 30.61 6.14 -0.26
CA SER A 160 30.64 7.15 0.82
C SER A 160 29.45 8.11 0.82
N GLU A 161 28.66 8.16 -0.26
CA GLU A 161 27.48 9.02 -0.39
C GLU A 161 26.19 8.31 0.02
N PHE A 162 26.24 7.00 0.28
CA PHE A 162 25.11 6.25 0.80
C PHE A 162 24.83 6.61 2.26
N VAL A 163 23.57 6.90 2.57
CA VAL A 163 23.09 7.21 3.92
C VAL A 163 22.05 6.19 4.39
N GLN A 164 21.79 6.12 5.69
CA GLN A 164 20.74 5.24 6.21
C GLN A 164 19.36 5.66 5.67
N SER A 165 18.56 4.68 5.23
CA SER A 165 17.17 4.92 4.86
C SER A 165 16.32 5.23 6.08
N THR A 166 15.32 6.07 5.89
CA THR A 166 14.27 6.35 6.88
C THR A 166 12.89 5.99 6.33
N VAL A 167 11.93 5.85 7.22
CA VAL A 167 10.51 5.67 6.90
C VAL A 167 9.71 6.87 7.40
N SER A 168 8.50 7.08 6.87
CA SER A 168 7.65 8.22 7.26
C SER A 168 7.31 8.23 8.75
N SER A 169 7.18 7.05 9.39
CA SER A 169 6.95 6.91 10.83
C SER A 169 8.17 7.27 11.69
N GLY A 170 9.36 7.37 11.10
CA GLY A 170 10.61 7.58 11.83
C GLY A 170 11.13 6.35 12.59
N ASP A 171 10.46 5.19 12.54
CA ASP A 171 10.92 3.97 13.21
C ASP A 171 12.18 3.39 12.52
N PRO A 172 13.36 3.45 13.18
CA PRO A 172 14.61 2.96 12.60
C PRO A 172 14.67 1.44 12.45
N GLU A 173 13.80 0.70 13.14
CA GLU A 173 13.70 -0.76 13.08
C GLU A 173 12.64 -1.23 12.09
N TYR A 174 12.04 -0.32 11.32
CA TYR A 174 11.08 -0.69 10.30
C TYR A 174 11.75 -1.01 8.96
N ARG A 175 12.86 -0.31 8.67
CA ARG A 175 13.64 -0.47 7.45
C ARG A 175 15.12 -0.33 7.75
N LYS A 176 15.89 -1.33 7.35
CA LYS A 176 17.36 -1.28 7.38
C LYS A 176 17.88 -1.38 5.97
N SER A 177 18.31 -0.27 5.41
CA SER A 177 18.94 -0.19 4.10
C SER A 177 19.77 1.08 3.98
N LEU A 178 20.65 1.14 3.00
CA LEU A 178 21.31 2.36 2.59
C LEU A 178 20.62 2.95 1.37
N LEU A 179 20.67 4.27 1.22
CA LEU A 179 19.99 5.03 0.17
C LEU A 179 20.97 6.03 -0.47
N LEU A 180 20.91 6.11 -1.80
CA LEU A 180 21.57 7.14 -2.59
C LEU A 180 20.51 7.96 -3.34
N PHE A 181 20.42 9.25 -3.02
CA PHE A 181 19.40 10.15 -3.56
C PHE A 181 19.72 10.72 -4.95
N TYR A 182 20.99 10.98 -5.23
CA TYR A 182 21.42 11.71 -6.43
C TYR A 182 22.19 10.80 -7.42
N PHE A 183 21.59 10.54 -8.58
CA PHE A 183 22.16 9.67 -9.62
C PHE A 183 21.52 9.92 -11.01
N GLU A 184 21.50 11.18 -11.45
CA GLU A 184 20.75 11.65 -12.63
C GLU A 184 20.95 10.79 -13.89
N ASP A 185 22.19 10.47 -14.27
CA ASP A 185 22.51 9.64 -15.45
C ASP A 185 21.71 8.32 -15.52
N PHE A 186 21.55 7.64 -14.39
CA PHE A 186 20.85 6.34 -14.33
C PHE A 186 19.35 6.51 -14.10
N ALA A 187 18.94 7.62 -13.48
CA ALA A 187 17.53 7.98 -13.38
C ALA A 187 16.93 8.22 -14.77
N GLU A 188 17.60 8.96 -15.65
CA GLU A 188 17.13 9.17 -17.02
C GLU A 188 17.08 7.86 -17.84
N LEU A 189 18.12 7.04 -17.72
CA LEU A 189 18.19 5.74 -18.41
C LEU A 189 17.02 4.84 -18.02
N ILE A 190 16.76 4.67 -16.73
CA ILE A 190 15.67 3.80 -16.29
C ILE A 190 14.32 4.38 -16.70
N GLN A 191 14.10 5.70 -16.55
CA GLN A 191 12.85 6.35 -16.92
C GLN A 191 12.53 6.19 -18.40
N ALA A 192 13.54 6.28 -19.28
CA ALA A 192 13.36 6.04 -20.71
C ALA A 192 12.92 4.60 -20.99
N ARG A 193 13.55 3.60 -20.35
CA ARG A 193 13.17 2.19 -20.48
C ARG A 193 11.76 1.91 -19.94
N LEU A 194 11.39 2.52 -18.82
CA LEU A 194 10.05 2.39 -18.24
C LEU A 194 8.98 2.93 -19.19
N LYS A 195 9.19 4.12 -19.76
CA LYS A 195 8.26 4.70 -20.75
C LYS A 195 8.13 3.83 -22.00
N GLN A 196 9.23 3.25 -22.49
CA GLN A 196 9.21 2.34 -23.64
C GLN A 196 8.43 1.05 -23.38
N ASN A 197 8.44 0.55 -22.15
CA ASN A 197 7.77 -0.70 -21.78
C ASN A 197 6.38 -0.47 -21.14
N PHE A 198 5.92 0.77 -20.99
CA PHE A 198 4.77 1.13 -20.15
C PHE A 198 3.50 0.36 -20.53
N SER A 199 3.16 0.32 -21.82
CA SER A 199 1.98 -0.42 -22.30
C SER A 199 2.03 -1.91 -21.95
N THR A 200 3.20 -2.55 -22.13
CA THR A 200 3.41 -3.94 -21.74
C THR A 200 3.31 -4.14 -20.24
N ILE A 201 3.90 -3.24 -19.44
CA ILE A 201 3.82 -3.30 -17.97
C ILE A 201 2.35 -3.22 -17.52
N CYS A 202 1.59 -2.25 -17.99
CA CYS A 202 0.16 -2.10 -17.69
C CYS A 202 -0.62 -3.37 -18.05
N LYS A 203 -0.41 -3.90 -19.27
CA LYS A 203 -1.07 -5.12 -19.74
C LYS A 203 -0.78 -6.32 -18.85
N GLU A 204 0.49 -6.59 -18.54
CA GLU A 204 0.88 -7.77 -17.73
C GLU A 204 0.40 -7.65 -16.28
N LEU A 205 0.33 -6.43 -15.74
CA LEU A 205 -0.24 -6.19 -14.41
C LEU A 205 -1.78 -6.18 -14.39
N GLY A 206 -2.44 -6.10 -15.55
CA GLY A 206 -3.90 -5.94 -15.62
C GLY A 206 -4.36 -4.55 -15.16
N ILE A 207 -3.50 -3.53 -15.30
CA ILE A 207 -3.78 -2.13 -14.95
C ILE A 207 -4.09 -1.37 -16.24
N GLY A 208 -5.13 -0.53 -16.24
CA GLY A 208 -5.41 0.36 -17.37
C GLY A 208 -4.27 1.35 -17.58
N GLU A 209 -3.96 1.67 -18.84
CA GLU A 209 -2.97 2.72 -19.11
C GLU A 209 -3.45 4.09 -18.58
N PHE A 210 -2.49 4.89 -18.12
CA PHE A 210 -2.74 6.22 -17.57
C PHE A 210 -1.65 7.21 -18.02
N PRO A 211 -1.93 8.52 -18.07
CA PRO A 211 -0.90 9.52 -18.32
C PRO A 211 0.14 9.50 -17.21
N ILE A 212 1.41 9.30 -17.55
CA ILE A 212 2.49 9.33 -16.56
C ILE A 212 2.73 10.77 -16.12
N SER A 213 2.40 11.10 -14.87
CA SER A 213 2.65 12.43 -14.30
C SER A 213 4.10 12.59 -13.82
N GLN A 214 4.66 11.52 -13.24
CA GLN A 214 6.01 11.49 -12.70
C GLN A 214 6.55 10.05 -12.64
N ILE A 215 7.87 9.90 -12.75
CA ILE A 215 8.58 8.68 -12.39
C ILE A 215 9.59 9.02 -11.29
N GLU A 216 9.37 8.48 -10.10
CA GLU A 216 10.29 8.59 -8.97
C GLU A 216 11.36 7.50 -9.08
N THR A 217 12.60 7.81 -8.70
CA THR A 217 13.72 6.86 -8.73
C THR A 217 14.56 6.99 -7.48
N GLN A 218 15.02 5.87 -6.93
CA GLN A 218 16.05 5.82 -5.88
C GLN A 218 16.98 4.60 -6.06
N ILE A 219 18.19 4.66 -5.51
CA ILE A 219 19.08 3.49 -5.41
C ILE A 219 19.21 3.08 -3.94
N THR A 220 19.08 1.79 -3.65
CA THR A 220 19.28 1.26 -2.30
C THR A 220 20.32 0.15 -2.26
N ALA A 221 20.96 -0.02 -1.10
CA ALA A 221 21.83 -1.15 -0.80
C ALA A 221 21.36 -1.86 0.48
N HIS A 222 21.12 -3.16 0.37
CA HIS A 222 20.83 -4.03 1.50
C HIS A 222 22.04 -4.95 1.72
N ASN A 223 22.64 -4.91 2.90
CA ASN A 223 23.77 -5.76 3.29
C ASN A 223 23.32 -6.75 4.38
N ASP A 224 24.23 -7.35 5.15
CA ASP A 224 23.88 -8.34 6.16
C ASP A 224 22.87 -7.80 7.19
N GLY A 225 21.80 -8.57 7.44
CA GLY A 225 20.73 -8.21 8.36
C GLY A 225 19.82 -7.06 7.89
N HIS A 226 20.02 -6.51 6.69
CA HIS A 226 19.14 -5.47 6.13
C HIS A 226 17.81 -6.06 5.65
N TYR A 227 16.72 -5.29 5.78
CA TYR A 227 15.35 -5.70 5.45
C TYR A 227 14.45 -4.46 5.27
N TYR A 228 13.21 -4.70 4.83
CA TYR A 228 12.13 -3.71 4.90
C TYR A 228 10.81 -4.44 5.18
N LYS A 229 10.16 -4.12 6.30
CA LYS A 229 8.91 -4.76 6.74
C LYS A 229 7.74 -4.50 5.78
N ALA A 230 6.68 -5.29 5.95
CA ALA A 230 5.47 -5.26 5.14
C ALA A 230 4.83 -3.86 5.07
N HIS A 231 4.72 -3.30 3.88
CA HIS A 231 4.14 -1.99 3.61
C HIS A 231 3.48 -1.97 2.23
N ASN A 232 2.68 -0.93 1.96
CA ASN A 232 2.33 -0.54 0.60
C ASN A 232 3.03 0.78 0.25
N ASP A 233 3.04 1.13 -1.02
CA ASP A 233 3.79 2.29 -1.50
C ASP A 233 2.93 3.53 -1.76
N ASN A 234 1.61 3.42 -1.63
CA ASN A 234 0.65 4.49 -1.89
C ASN A 234 -0.37 4.73 -0.75
N GLY A 235 -0.05 4.32 0.47
CA GLY A 235 -0.95 4.40 1.63
C GLY A 235 -1.15 5.80 2.25
N ASP A 236 -0.39 6.81 1.82
CA ASP A 236 -0.46 8.18 2.36
C ASP A 236 -0.86 9.19 1.27
N GLU A 237 -1.42 10.34 1.64
CA GLU A 237 -1.86 11.39 0.69
C GLU A 237 -0.76 11.79 -0.32
N LYS A 238 0.49 11.92 0.17
CA LYS A 238 1.64 12.28 -0.68
C LYS A 238 2.02 11.19 -1.67
N THR A 239 1.68 9.93 -1.39
CA THR A 239 2.07 8.75 -2.17
C THR A 239 0.89 8.14 -2.93
N ALA A 240 -0.33 8.63 -2.73
CA ALA A 240 -1.58 8.11 -3.30
C ALA A 240 -1.61 8.00 -4.82
N THR A 241 -0.85 8.85 -5.55
CA THR A 241 -0.81 8.79 -7.03
C THR A 241 0.21 7.80 -7.57
N ARG A 242 1.00 7.11 -6.72
CA ARG A 242 1.85 6.00 -7.16
C ARG A 242 0.95 4.84 -7.59
N ALA A 243 0.99 4.52 -8.88
CA ALA A 243 0.21 3.42 -9.45
C ALA A 243 1.06 2.15 -9.55
N ILE A 244 2.26 2.24 -10.10
CA ILE A 244 3.12 1.08 -10.34
C ILE A 244 4.44 1.24 -9.58
N SER A 245 4.76 0.23 -8.77
CA SER A 245 6.06 0.10 -8.09
C SER A 245 6.98 -0.75 -8.95
N TYR A 246 8.28 -0.40 -8.97
CA TYR A 246 9.28 -1.19 -9.66
C TYR A 246 10.57 -1.33 -8.85
N VAL A 247 11.24 -2.48 -9.01
CA VAL A 247 12.51 -2.78 -8.36
C VAL A 247 13.43 -3.47 -9.37
N TYR A 248 14.48 -2.76 -9.81
CA TYR A 248 15.55 -3.32 -10.62
C TYR A 248 16.67 -3.84 -9.73
N TYR A 249 16.98 -5.12 -9.82
CA TYR A 249 18.00 -5.82 -9.06
C TYR A 249 19.32 -5.86 -9.80
N PHE A 250 20.40 -5.54 -9.10
CA PHE A 250 21.76 -5.73 -9.60
C PHE A 250 22.73 -6.04 -8.46
N ASN A 251 23.78 -6.79 -8.78
CA ASN A 251 24.83 -7.15 -7.83
C ASN A 251 26.13 -7.49 -8.56
N ARG A 252 27.24 -7.48 -7.81
CA ARG A 252 28.49 -8.06 -8.28
C ARG A 252 28.33 -9.56 -8.49
N GLU A 253 28.98 -10.09 -9.52
CA GLU A 253 29.07 -11.53 -9.74
C GLU A 253 30.48 -12.04 -9.38
N PRO A 254 30.60 -13.22 -8.75
CA PRO A 254 29.51 -14.08 -8.29
C PRO A 254 28.73 -13.45 -7.11
N LYS A 255 27.41 -13.72 -7.04
CA LYS A 255 26.51 -13.20 -6.00
C LYS A 255 27.00 -13.63 -4.60
N GLN A 256 27.20 -12.66 -3.71
CA GLN A 256 27.75 -12.88 -2.35
C GLN A 256 26.72 -12.79 -1.22
N PHE A 257 25.43 -12.69 -1.55
CA PHE A 257 24.34 -12.68 -0.57
C PHE A 257 23.28 -13.76 -0.87
N SER A 258 22.54 -14.12 0.18
CA SER A 258 21.29 -14.90 0.11
C SER A 258 20.17 -14.16 0.85
N GLY A 259 18.93 -14.63 0.69
CA GLY A 259 17.77 -13.89 1.18
C GLY A 259 17.51 -12.63 0.35
N GLY A 260 16.80 -11.66 0.92
CA GLY A 260 16.45 -10.42 0.22
C GLY A 260 15.38 -10.61 -0.86
N GLU A 261 14.61 -11.69 -0.81
CA GLU A 261 13.46 -11.86 -1.70
C GLU A 261 12.44 -10.74 -1.47
N LEU A 262 11.77 -10.31 -2.53
CA LEU A 262 10.61 -9.45 -2.42
C LEU A 262 9.38 -10.33 -2.28
N LYS A 263 8.69 -10.24 -1.15
CA LYS A 263 7.44 -10.96 -0.91
C LYS A 263 6.29 -9.99 -1.13
N ILE A 264 5.39 -10.31 -2.07
CA ILE A 264 4.24 -9.51 -2.44
C ILE A 264 3.00 -10.26 -1.99
N TYR A 265 2.22 -9.69 -1.08
CA TYR A 265 1.04 -10.33 -0.51
C TYR A 265 -0.16 -10.17 -1.42
N ASP A 266 -0.99 -11.21 -1.48
CA ASP A 266 -2.34 -11.08 -2.00
C ASP A 266 -3.16 -10.17 -1.08
N SER A 267 -4.35 -9.78 -1.53
CA SER A 267 -5.12 -8.73 -0.88
C SER A 267 -6.55 -9.17 -0.62
N TRP A 268 -7.03 -9.05 0.61
CA TRP A 268 -8.46 -9.14 0.91
C TRP A 268 -9.12 -7.80 0.60
N LYS A 269 -10.21 -7.84 -0.17
CA LYS A 269 -11.07 -6.69 -0.42
C LYS A 269 -12.48 -6.99 0.07
N HIS A 270 -12.95 -6.23 1.04
CA HIS A 270 -14.36 -6.28 1.44
C HIS A 270 -15.21 -5.60 0.35
N ASN A 271 -16.33 -6.23 -0.01
CA ASN A 271 -17.30 -5.58 -0.88
C ASN A 271 -17.74 -4.27 -0.21
N GLU A 272 -17.69 -3.16 -0.96
CA GLU A 272 -17.93 -1.78 -0.50
C GLU A 272 -16.73 -1.03 0.14
N SER A 273 -15.62 -1.71 0.46
CA SER A 273 -14.39 -1.02 0.92
C SER A 273 -13.53 -0.53 -0.25
N TYR A 274 -13.03 0.71 -0.12
CA TYR A 274 -12.02 1.28 -1.01
C TYR A 274 -10.60 0.75 -0.72
N TYR A 275 -10.41 -0.02 0.35
CA TYR A 275 -9.12 -0.47 0.84
C TYR A 275 -8.94 -1.99 0.72
N THR A 276 -7.68 -2.42 0.73
CA THR A 276 -7.28 -3.82 0.64
C THR A 276 -6.33 -4.19 1.78
N MET A 277 -6.54 -5.34 2.43
CA MET A 277 -5.67 -5.87 3.49
C MET A 277 -4.73 -6.96 2.97
N ALA A 278 -3.53 -7.08 3.52
CA ALA A 278 -2.62 -8.17 3.16
C ALA A 278 -3.20 -9.54 3.59
N ALA A 279 -3.28 -10.49 2.66
CA ALA A 279 -3.58 -11.88 2.96
C ALA A 279 -2.33 -12.62 3.46
N GLU A 280 -2.52 -13.83 3.99
CA GLU A 280 -1.38 -14.70 4.32
C GLU A 280 -0.67 -15.25 3.07
N SER A 281 -1.43 -15.44 1.98
CA SER A 281 -0.90 -15.89 0.71
C SER A 281 -0.08 -14.78 0.03
N SER A 282 0.99 -15.19 -0.65
CA SER A 282 1.95 -14.27 -1.24
C SER A 282 2.70 -14.89 -2.41
N LYS A 283 3.26 -14.01 -3.24
CA LYS A 283 4.21 -14.33 -4.31
C LYS A 283 5.60 -13.90 -3.88
N VAL A 284 6.60 -14.73 -4.16
CA VAL A 284 8.00 -14.47 -3.80
C VAL A 284 8.80 -14.23 -5.08
N VAL A 285 9.37 -13.03 -5.20
CA VAL A 285 10.19 -12.62 -6.34
C VAL A 285 11.66 -12.69 -5.94
N GLN A 286 12.42 -13.48 -6.70
CA GLN A 286 13.85 -13.64 -6.50
C GLN A 286 14.61 -12.43 -7.04
N PRO A 287 15.62 -11.91 -6.30
CA PRO A 287 16.42 -10.76 -6.74
C PRO A 287 17.50 -11.20 -7.75
N TYR A 288 17.06 -11.63 -8.93
CA TYR A 288 17.97 -12.03 -10.00
C TYR A 288 18.73 -10.84 -10.55
N ASN A 289 20.04 -11.00 -10.74
CA ASN A 289 20.90 -9.94 -11.25
C ASN A 289 20.39 -9.46 -12.63
N ASN A 290 20.44 -8.15 -12.86
CA ASN A 290 19.98 -7.52 -14.10
C ASN A 290 18.50 -7.81 -14.44
N SER A 291 17.64 -7.93 -13.43
CA SER A 291 16.19 -8.09 -13.63
C SER A 291 15.41 -6.95 -12.99
N ILE A 292 14.27 -6.58 -13.56
CA ILE A 292 13.33 -5.62 -12.97
C ILE A 292 12.00 -6.31 -12.71
N VAL A 293 11.38 -6.04 -11.56
CA VAL A 293 10.01 -6.45 -11.26
C VAL A 293 9.11 -5.23 -11.15
N PHE A 294 7.87 -5.39 -11.61
CA PHE A 294 6.77 -4.43 -11.53
C PHE A 294 5.60 -5.05 -10.77
N PHE A 295 4.88 -4.23 -9.99
CA PHE A 295 3.64 -4.62 -9.30
C PHE A 295 2.81 -3.38 -8.95
N SER A 296 1.54 -3.56 -8.60
CA SER A 296 0.70 -2.44 -8.15
C SER A 296 1.26 -1.84 -6.86
N SER A 297 1.33 -0.51 -6.77
CA SER A 297 1.81 0.17 -5.54
C SER A 297 0.88 -0.02 -4.34
N SER A 298 -0.36 -0.47 -4.59
CA SER A 298 -1.31 -0.85 -3.55
C SER A 298 -1.02 -2.21 -2.91
N CYS A 299 -0.22 -3.07 -3.56
CA CYS A 299 0.11 -4.38 -2.99
C CYS A 299 0.95 -4.20 -1.74
N CYS A 300 0.52 -4.83 -0.64
CA CYS A 300 1.38 -4.99 0.52
C CYS A 300 2.56 -5.89 0.15
N HIS A 301 3.77 -5.50 0.56
CA HIS A 301 4.98 -6.22 0.24
C HIS A 301 6.10 -5.96 1.25
N GLU A 302 7.05 -6.89 1.35
CA GLU A 302 8.22 -6.77 2.21
C GLU A 302 9.50 -7.27 1.53
N VAL A 303 10.64 -6.74 1.98
CA VAL A 303 11.97 -7.26 1.62
C VAL A 303 12.43 -8.17 2.74
N GLN A 304 12.56 -9.46 2.43
CA GLN A 304 13.06 -10.46 3.37
C GLN A 304 14.49 -10.10 3.84
N PRO A 305 14.90 -10.53 5.04
CA PRO A 305 16.25 -10.28 5.54
C PRO A 305 17.34 -10.77 4.57
N VAL A 306 18.33 -9.91 4.33
CA VAL A 306 19.53 -10.24 3.54
C VAL A 306 20.58 -10.88 4.44
N ARG A 307 21.24 -11.92 3.95
CA ARG A 307 22.43 -12.53 4.56
C ARG A 307 23.63 -12.35 3.64
N CYS A 308 24.63 -11.60 4.09
CA CYS A 308 25.82 -11.22 3.34
C CYS A 308 27.05 -11.32 4.25
N SER A 309 27.59 -12.53 4.41
CA SER A 309 28.64 -12.83 5.41
C SER A 309 29.90 -11.97 5.28
N SER A 310 30.24 -11.50 4.07
CA SER A 310 31.42 -10.66 3.85
C SER A 310 31.30 -9.28 4.48
N ASN A 311 30.08 -8.79 4.72
CA ASN A 311 29.78 -7.42 5.14
C ASN A 311 30.38 -6.33 4.22
N ASP A 312 30.92 -6.70 3.05
CA ASP A 312 31.45 -5.73 2.09
C ASP A 312 30.28 -5.07 1.37
N PHE A 313 30.33 -3.74 1.27
CA PHE A 313 29.35 -2.96 0.50
C PHE A 313 29.25 -3.46 -0.93
N ALA A 314 30.36 -3.88 -1.55
CA ALA A 314 30.36 -4.36 -2.93
C ALA A 314 29.56 -5.67 -3.12
N ASP A 315 29.26 -6.36 -2.03
CA ASP A 315 28.49 -7.60 -1.99
C ASP A 315 27.02 -7.41 -1.63
N SER A 316 26.59 -6.16 -1.44
CA SER A 316 25.19 -5.84 -1.16
C SER A 316 24.24 -6.30 -2.27
N ARG A 317 23.01 -6.57 -1.85
CA ARG A 317 21.84 -6.57 -2.71
C ARG A 317 21.50 -5.12 -3.07
N PHE A 318 21.85 -4.70 -4.27
CA PHE A 318 21.50 -3.37 -4.75
C PHE A 318 20.16 -3.37 -5.48
N THR A 319 19.43 -2.26 -5.34
CA THR A 319 18.26 -1.99 -6.17
C THR A 319 18.32 -0.59 -6.76
N LEU A 320 17.81 -0.44 -7.98
CA LEU A 320 17.30 0.82 -8.49
C LEU A 320 15.78 0.66 -8.50
N ASN A 321 15.08 1.31 -7.59
CA ASN A 321 13.65 1.15 -7.41
C ASN A 321 12.93 2.50 -7.48
N GLY A 322 11.61 2.46 -7.59
CA GLY A 322 10.83 3.69 -7.67
C GLY A 322 9.38 3.44 -8.06
N TRP A 323 8.72 4.51 -8.49
CA TRP A 323 7.27 4.54 -8.69
C TRP A 323 6.88 5.32 -9.93
N ILE A 324 5.89 4.80 -10.68
CA ILE A 324 5.24 5.49 -11.79
C ILE A 324 3.91 6.06 -11.27
N ARG A 325 3.72 7.37 -11.44
CA ARG A 325 2.52 8.09 -11.00
C ARG A 325 1.57 8.43 -12.13
N TYR A 326 0.27 8.47 -11.82
CA TYR A 326 -0.76 9.13 -12.62
C TYR A 326 -1.00 10.57 -12.17
#